data_AF-A0A8C5JAM9-F1
#
_entry.id   AF-A0A8C5JAM9-F1
#
_cell.length_a   1.000
_cell.length_b   1.000
_cell.length_c   1.000
_cell.angle_alpha   90.00
_cell.angle_beta   90.00
_cell.angle_gamma   90.00
#
_symmetry.space_group_name_H-M   'P 1'
#
loop_
_entity.id
_entity.type
_entity.pdbx_description
1 polymer ?
#
loop_
_entity_poly.entity_id
_entity_poly.type
_entity_poly.pdbx_seq_one_letter_code
_entity_poly.pdbx_strand_id
1 'polypeptide(L)'
;MLSGIGNADDLKKLGIPVVCHLPGVGQNLQDHLEVYVQQKCTKPITLYSAQKPLNMVRIGLEWLWKFTGEGATAHLESGGFIRSEPGVPHPDIQFHFLPSQVIDHGRVASTMEAYQVHVGPMRSTSVGWLKLKSSDPNDHPIIEPNYLSTERDIWEFRQCVKLTREIFAQKAFEKFRGPEIQPGNHVQSDKDIDAFIRQKADSAYHPSCTCKMGQTSDSTAVVDPQTKVIGVENLRVVDASIMPSVVTGNLNAPTIMIAEKAADIIKGLPSLQEKNIPVYKPKTLETQR
;
A
#
# COMPACT_ATOMS: atom_id res chain seq x y z
N MET A 1 4.21 19.47 12.72
CA MET A 1 5.57 19.95 13.01
C MET A 1 5.75 21.45 12.82
N LEU A 2 5.50 22.03 11.64
CA LEU A 2 5.68 23.48 11.40
C LEU A 2 4.89 24.36 12.38
N SER A 3 3.74 23.89 12.84
CA SER A 3 2.92 24.55 13.88
C SER A 3 3.46 24.42 15.31
N GLY A 4 4.72 23.98 15.50
CA GLY A 4 5.33 23.79 16.82
C GLY A 4 4.91 22.53 17.58
N ILE A 5 4.21 21.60 16.94
CA ILE A 5 3.77 20.32 17.51
C ILE A 5 4.63 19.18 16.95
N GLY A 6 5.44 18.54 17.80
CA GLY A 6 6.36 17.47 17.40
C GLY A 6 7.50 17.21 18.41
N ASN A 7 8.55 16.51 17.97
CA ASN A 7 9.75 16.33 18.79
C ASN A 7 10.43 17.70 19.07
N ALA A 8 10.60 18.07 20.35
CA ALA A 8 11.02 19.41 20.74
C ALA A 8 12.44 19.73 20.27
N ASP A 9 13.35 18.75 20.29
CA ASP A 9 14.73 18.97 19.90
C ASP A 9 14.87 19.15 18.39
N ASP A 10 14.10 18.39 17.61
CA ASP A 10 14.08 18.55 16.15
C ASP A 10 13.47 19.90 15.73
N LEU A 11 12.43 20.36 16.41
CA LEU A 11 11.83 21.69 16.17
C LEU A 11 12.80 22.84 16.52
N LYS A 12 13.46 22.76 17.67
CA LYS A 12 14.44 23.78 18.12
C LYS A 12 15.62 23.92 17.15
N LYS A 13 16.12 22.81 16.58
CA LYS A 13 17.20 22.85 15.57
C LYS A 13 16.82 23.65 14.33
N LEU A 14 15.53 23.71 14.00
CA LEU A 14 15.00 24.47 12.85
C LEU A 14 14.49 25.87 13.23
N GLY A 15 14.69 26.30 14.48
CA GLY A 15 14.21 27.59 14.97
C GLY A 15 12.68 27.69 15.12
N ILE A 16 11.97 26.56 15.18
CA ILE A 16 10.52 26.53 15.31
C ILE A 16 10.14 26.56 16.81
N PRO A 17 9.31 27.52 17.28
CA PRO A 17 8.82 27.54 18.65
C PRO A 17 8.06 26.26 19.00
N VAL A 18 8.37 25.64 20.14
CA VAL A 18 7.69 24.43 20.59
C VAL A 18 6.39 24.81 21.29
N VAL A 19 5.27 24.42 20.70
CA VAL A 19 3.92 24.55 21.27
C VAL A 19 3.58 23.32 22.11
N CYS A 20 3.85 22.12 21.57
CA CYS A 20 3.60 20.86 22.26
C CYS A 20 4.65 19.82 21.90
N HIS A 21 5.28 19.23 22.92
CA HIS A 21 6.23 18.14 22.71
C HIS A 21 5.48 16.82 22.50
N LEU A 22 5.40 16.39 21.23
CA LEU A 22 4.84 15.10 20.83
C LEU A 22 5.86 14.38 19.93
N PRO A 23 6.80 13.60 20.51
CA PRO A 23 7.86 12.96 19.74
C PRO A 23 7.36 11.92 18.74
N GLY A 24 6.11 11.44 18.88
CA GLY A 24 5.48 10.53 17.93
C GLY A 24 5.10 11.17 16.59
N VAL A 25 5.01 12.50 16.47
CA VAL A 25 4.62 13.17 15.22
C VAL A 25 5.67 12.90 14.13
N GLY A 26 5.21 12.32 13.02
CA GLY A 26 6.06 11.92 11.90
C GLY A 26 6.79 10.60 12.11
N GLN A 27 6.67 9.93 13.26
CA GLN A 27 7.26 8.61 13.49
C GLN A 27 6.28 7.50 13.06
N ASN A 28 6.71 6.24 13.08
CA ASN A 28 5.86 5.09 12.77
C ASN A 28 5.26 5.16 11.35
N LEU A 29 5.98 5.73 10.38
CA LEU A 29 5.54 5.73 8.98
C LEU A 29 5.47 4.28 8.51
N GLN A 30 4.27 3.85 8.14
CA GLN A 30 4.03 2.53 7.57
C GLN A 30 3.40 2.69 6.20
N ASP A 31 3.74 1.78 5.30
CA ASP A 31 3.27 1.79 3.92
C ASP A 31 3.27 0.36 3.38
N HIS A 32 2.48 0.14 2.33
CA HIS A 32 2.54 -1.09 1.57
C HIS A 32 3.57 -0.94 0.47
N LEU A 33 4.54 -1.85 0.44
CA LEU A 33 5.53 -1.94 -0.61
C LEU A 33 5.12 -3.07 -1.57
N GLU A 34 5.36 -2.92 -2.86
CA GLU A 34 5.01 -3.92 -3.88
C GLU A 34 6.11 -4.11 -4.92
N VAL A 35 6.14 -5.29 -5.53
CA VAL A 35 6.97 -5.62 -6.71
C VAL A 35 6.09 -6.14 -7.83
N TYR A 36 6.55 -5.97 -9.07
CA TYR A 36 5.84 -6.47 -10.25
C TYR A 36 6.45 -7.78 -10.72
N VAL A 37 5.63 -8.83 -10.74
CA VAL A 37 5.97 -10.10 -11.38
C VAL A 37 5.20 -10.19 -12.69
N GLN A 38 5.94 -10.17 -13.79
CA GLN A 38 5.41 -9.99 -15.14
C GLN A 38 5.63 -11.24 -15.99
N GLN A 39 4.59 -11.63 -16.71
CA GLN A 39 4.62 -12.72 -17.67
C GLN A 39 4.25 -12.21 -19.06
N LYS A 40 4.97 -12.65 -20.09
CA LYS A 40 4.51 -12.48 -21.46
C LYS A 40 3.22 -13.27 -21.66
N CYS A 41 2.24 -12.67 -22.35
CA CYS A 41 1.03 -13.36 -22.78
C CYS A 41 1.22 -13.89 -24.21
N THR A 42 0.85 -15.14 -24.46
CA THR A 42 0.93 -15.76 -25.79
C THR A 42 -0.26 -15.43 -26.70
N LYS A 43 -1.29 -14.78 -26.15
CA LYS A 43 -2.54 -14.45 -26.84
C LYS A 43 -2.75 -12.93 -26.91
N PRO A 44 -3.32 -12.41 -28.01
CA PRO A 44 -3.59 -10.99 -28.18
C PRO A 44 -4.89 -10.57 -27.46
N ILE A 45 -4.90 -10.71 -26.13
CA ILE A 45 -6.10 -10.50 -25.29
C ILE A 45 -5.83 -9.52 -24.13
N THR A 46 -4.65 -8.92 -24.09
CA THR A 46 -4.25 -7.96 -23.05
C THR A 46 -4.55 -6.54 -23.51
N LEU A 47 -4.33 -5.57 -22.61
CA LEU A 47 -4.50 -4.14 -22.90
C LEU A 47 -3.42 -3.58 -23.82
N TYR A 48 -2.47 -4.40 -24.28
CA TYR A 48 -1.45 -3.94 -25.23
C TYR A 48 -2.06 -3.32 -26.50
N SER A 49 -3.11 -3.94 -27.04
CA SER A 49 -3.77 -3.40 -28.23
C SER A 49 -4.50 -2.08 -27.96
N ALA A 50 -5.01 -1.85 -26.74
CA ALA A 50 -5.69 -0.64 -26.33
C ALA A 50 -4.77 0.59 -26.37
N GLN A 51 -3.47 0.40 -26.12
CA GLN A 51 -2.45 1.45 -26.14
C GLN A 51 -2.05 1.92 -27.55
N LYS A 52 -2.60 1.31 -28.61
CA LYS A 52 -2.33 1.77 -29.99
C LYS A 52 -3.09 3.08 -30.24
N PRO A 53 -2.48 4.10 -30.88
CA PRO A 53 -3.10 5.44 -31.01
C PRO A 53 -4.52 5.44 -31.58
N LEU A 54 -4.81 4.66 -32.61
CA LEU A 54 -6.16 4.55 -33.18
C LEU A 54 -7.18 3.95 -32.21
N ASN A 55 -6.75 2.95 -31.42
CA ASN A 55 -7.60 2.34 -30.41
C ASN A 55 -7.83 3.30 -29.25
N MET A 56 -6.80 4.04 -28.80
CA MET A 56 -6.94 5.09 -27.79
C MET A 56 -7.96 6.15 -28.20
N VAL A 57 -7.93 6.62 -29.45
CA VAL A 57 -8.94 7.53 -29.98
C VAL A 57 -10.32 6.90 -29.93
N ARG A 58 -10.48 5.65 -30.42
CA ARG A 58 -11.77 4.94 -30.37
C ARG A 58 -12.30 4.78 -28.95
N ILE A 59 -11.44 4.41 -28.00
CA ILE A 59 -11.76 4.24 -26.57
C ILE A 59 -12.21 5.58 -25.98
N GLY A 60 -11.46 6.65 -26.22
CA GLY A 60 -11.81 7.99 -25.73
C GLY A 60 -13.14 8.47 -26.29
N LEU A 61 -13.40 8.24 -27.58
CA LEU A 61 -14.66 8.57 -28.22
C LEU A 61 -15.83 7.76 -27.65
N GLU A 62 -15.68 6.44 -27.47
CA GLU A 62 -16.71 5.62 -26.83
C GLU A 62 -17.04 6.12 -25.41
N TRP A 63 -16.00 6.38 -24.62
CA TRP A 63 -16.15 6.86 -23.26
C TRP A 63 -16.85 8.22 -23.20
N LEU A 64 -16.47 9.17 -24.08
CA LEU A 64 -17.10 10.50 -24.14
C LEU A 64 -18.57 10.47 -24.52
N TRP A 65 -18.99 9.53 -25.38
CA TRP A 65 -20.38 9.46 -25.85
C TRP A 65 -21.28 8.54 -25.05
N LYS A 66 -20.73 7.49 -24.44
CA LYS A 66 -21.52 6.42 -23.81
C LYS A 66 -21.16 6.17 -22.35
N PHE A 67 -20.02 6.65 -21.88
CA PHE A 67 -19.45 6.28 -20.58
C PHE A 67 -19.27 4.77 -20.42
N THR A 68 -18.95 4.06 -21.51
CA THR A 68 -18.69 2.62 -21.55
C THR A 68 -17.30 2.31 -22.11
N GLY A 69 -16.95 1.02 -22.12
CA GLY A 69 -15.74 0.51 -22.77
C GLY A 69 -14.50 0.55 -21.88
N GLU A 70 -13.33 0.32 -22.49
CA GLU A 70 -12.04 0.21 -21.78
C GLU A 70 -11.68 1.49 -21.01
N GLY A 71 -12.13 2.66 -21.48
CA GLY A 71 -11.91 3.93 -20.78
C GLY A 71 -12.71 4.11 -19.48
N ALA A 72 -13.67 3.22 -19.20
CA ALA A 72 -14.56 3.29 -18.03
C ALA A 72 -14.13 2.37 -16.87
N THR A 73 -12.98 1.71 -16.95
CA THR A 73 -12.49 0.77 -15.93
C THR A 73 -11.04 1.08 -15.50
N ALA A 74 -10.70 0.74 -14.26
CA ALA A 74 -9.33 0.77 -13.76
C ALA A 74 -8.48 -0.44 -14.19
N HIS A 75 -9.12 -1.46 -14.79
CA HIS A 75 -8.55 -2.71 -15.26
C HIS A 75 -7.92 -3.65 -14.21
N LEU A 76 -7.98 -3.29 -12.92
CA LEU A 76 -7.60 -4.12 -11.78
C LEU A 76 -8.80 -4.96 -11.30
N GLU A 77 -9.32 -5.81 -12.19
CA GLU A 77 -10.60 -6.52 -12.00
C GLU A 77 -10.49 -7.79 -11.15
N SER A 78 -9.27 -8.28 -10.92
CA SER A 78 -9.03 -9.47 -10.12
C SER A 78 -7.76 -9.34 -9.29
N GLY A 79 -7.70 -10.16 -8.26
CA GLY A 79 -6.63 -10.13 -7.29
C GLY A 79 -6.85 -11.23 -6.27
N GLY A 80 -6.14 -11.13 -5.16
CA GLY A 80 -6.31 -12.10 -4.09
C GLY A 80 -5.53 -11.69 -2.86
N PHE A 81 -5.88 -12.32 -1.75
CA PHE A 81 -5.06 -12.30 -0.57
C PHE A 81 -4.73 -13.72 -0.17
N ILE A 82 -3.45 -13.99 0.10
CA ILE A 82 -3.00 -15.30 0.57
C ILE A 82 -2.16 -15.12 1.84
N ARG A 83 -1.86 -16.24 2.49
CA ARG A 83 -0.91 -16.29 3.60
C ARG A 83 0.49 -16.60 3.05
N SER A 84 1.51 -15.95 3.58
CA SER A 84 2.91 -16.27 3.28
C SER A 84 3.31 -17.65 3.81
N GLU A 85 2.71 -18.10 4.92
CA GLU A 85 2.97 -19.38 5.58
C GLU A 85 1.79 -19.89 6.43
N PRO A 86 1.80 -21.16 6.86
CA PRO A 86 0.87 -21.66 7.86
C PRO A 86 0.92 -20.87 9.17
N GLY A 87 -0.22 -20.74 9.85
CA GLY A 87 -0.32 -20.12 11.17
C GLY A 87 -0.51 -18.59 11.17
N VAL A 88 -0.36 -17.92 10.02
CA VAL A 88 -0.69 -16.48 9.94
C VAL A 88 -2.20 -16.28 10.10
N PRO A 89 -2.69 -15.48 11.06
CA PRO A 89 -4.10 -15.42 11.39
C PRO A 89 -4.97 -14.81 10.26
N HIS A 90 -4.42 -13.87 9.51
CA HIS A 90 -5.06 -13.22 8.36
C HIS A 90 -4.14 -13.31 7.13
N PRO A 91 -4.69 -13.28 5.91
CA PRO A 91 -3.87 -13.12 4.71
C PRO A 91 -2.99 -11.87 4.80
N ASP A 92 -1.70 -12.03 4.51
CA ASP A 92 -0.67 -11.01 4.66
C ASP A 92 0.02 -10.67 3.34
N ILE A 93 -0.27 -11.39 2.24
CA ILE A 93 0.16 -11.04 0.89
C ILE A 93 -1.06 -10.61 0.07
N GLN A 94 -0.96 -9.47 -0.62
CA GLN A 94 -1.98 -9.01 -1.57
C GLN A 94 -1.48 -9.13 -3.01
N PHE A 95 -2.37 -9.52 -3.91
CA PHE A 95 -2.18 -9.48 -5.35
C PHE A 95 -3.18 -8.54 -6.00
N HIS A 96 -2.70 -7.69 -6.90
CA HIS A 96 -3.53 -7.00 -7.89
C HIS A 96 -3.13 -7.47 -9.27
N PHE A 97 -4.04 -8.16 -9.96
CA PHE A 97 -3.78 -8.65 -11.31
C PHE A 97 -4.10 -7.58 -12.34
N LEU A 98 -3.19 -7.40 -13.30
CA LEU A 98 -3.38 -6.50 -14.43
C LEU A 98 -3.06 -7.22 -15.75
N PRO A 99 -3.98 -7.22 -16.73
CA PRO A 99 -3.73 -7.75 -18.07
C PRO A 99 -2.98 -6.72 -18.93
N SER A 100 -1.84 -6.22 -18.44
CA SER A 100 -0.94 -5.32 -19.17
C SER A 100 0.49 -5.45 -18.65
N GLN A 101 1.46 -5.05 -19.47
CA GLN A 101 2.80 -4.70 -18.98
C GLN A 101 2.74 -3.29 -18.35
N VAL A 102 3.29 -3.13 -17.15
CA VAL A 102 3.56 -1.80 -16.57
C VAL A 102 5.07 -1.60 -16.49
N ILE A 103 5.54 -0.49 -17.05
CA ILE A 103 6.95 -0.10 -17.05
C ILE A 103 7.01 1.33 -16.52
N ASP A 104 7.85 1.57 -15.51
CA ASP A 104 8.03 2.89 -14.87
C ASP A 104 6.67 3.53 -14.51
N HIS A 105 5.88 2.85 -13.68
CA HIS A 105 4.54 3.30 -13.26
C HIS A 105 3.59 3.66 -14.43
N GLY A 106 3.78 3.03 -15.59
CA GLY A 106 2.97 3.27 -16.78
C GLY A 106 3.42 4.47 -17.61
N ARG A 107 4.54 5.12 -17.27
CA ARG A 107 5.15 6.21 -18.06
C ARG A 107 5.75 5.72 -19.37
N VAL A 108 6.11 4.44 -19.43
CA VAL A 108 6.60 3.79 -20.64
C VAL A 108 5.53 2.85 -21.18
N ALA A 109 5.20 3.02 -22.46
CA ALA A 109 4.21 2.19 -23.13
C ALA A 109 4.62 0.71 -23.12
N SER A 110 3.62 -0.17 -23.03
CA SER A 110 3.85 -1.61 -23.18
C SER A 110 4.41 -1.90 -24.56
N THR A 111 5.26 -2.92 -24.65
CA THR A 111 5.91 -3.33 -25.91
C THR A 111 5.41 -4.68 -26.42
N MET A 112 4.60 -5.38 -25.63
CA MET A 112 4.11 -6.70 -25.96
C MET A 112 2.83 -7.07 -25.19
N GLU A 113 2.18 -8.15 -25.63
CA GLU A 113 1.14 -8.81 -24.86
C GLU A 113 1.74 -9.36 -23.56
N ALA A 114 1.26 -8.89 -22.41
CA ALA A 114 1.75 -9.29 -21.11
C ALA A 114 0.67 -9.11 -20.04
N TYR A 115 0.82 -9.84 -18.95
CA TYR A 115 0.06 -9.68 -17.73
C TYR A 115 0.99 -9.72 -16.53
N GLN A 116 0.52 -9.24 -15.40
CA GLN A 116 1.31 -9.19 -14.19
C GLN A 116 0.45 -9.24 -12.95
N VAL A 117 1.10 -9.45 -11.82
CA VAL A 117 0.56 -9.06 -10.51
C VAL A 117 1.47 -8.02 -9.90
N HIS A 118 0.84 -7.01 -9.30
CA HIS A 118 1.48 -6.24 -8.24
C HIS A 118 1.31 -7.05 -6.97
N VAL A 119 2.42 -7.31 -6.28
CA VAL A 119 2.41 -8.18 -5.10
C VAL A 119 3.31 -7.64 -4.00
N GLY A 120 2.83 -7.70 -2.77
CA GLY A 120 3.60 -7.33 -1.60
C GLY A 120 2.96 -7.77 -0.29
N PRO A 121 3.74 -7.78 0.80
CA PRO A 121 3.22 -7.97 2.14
C PRO A 121 2.43 -6.74 2.61
N MET A 122 1.35 -7.01 3.34
CA MET A 122 0.40 -6.01 3.85
C MET A 122 0.66 -5.59 5.28
N ARG A 123 1.59 -6.27 5.97
CA ARG A 123 1.85 -6.09 7.41
C ARG A 123 3.35 -6.06 7.69
N SER A 124 4.10 -5.45 6.76
CA SER A 124 5.54 -5.24 6.88
C SER A 124 5.91 -4.66 8.25
N THR A 125 7.00 -5.17 8.81
CA THR A 125 7.50 -4.83 10.13
C THR A 125 8.46 -3.64 10.12
N SER A 126 9.01 -3.28 8.95
CA SER A 126 9.74 -2.04 8.77
C SER A 126 8.87 -0.84 9.09
N VAL A 127 9.40 0.08 9.89
CA VAL A 127 8.76 1.36 10.21
C VAL A 127 9.71 2.51 9.91
N GLY A 128 9.17 3.51 9.22
CA GLY A 128 9.88 4.71 8.84
C GLY A 128 9.57 5.91 9.72
N TRP A 129 9.99 7.06 9.22
CA TRP A 129 9.64 8.37 9.75
C TRP A 129 9.61 9.43 8.65
N LEU A 130 9.00 10.56 8.95
CA LEU A 130 9.13 11.80 8.21
C LEU A 130 9.51 12.93 9.16
N LYS A 131 10.32 13.88 8.68
CA LYS A 131 10.77 15.06 9.41
C LYS A 131 10.76 16.29 8.53
N LEU A 132 10.73 17.45 9.16
CA LEU A 132 10.98 18.70 8.47
C LEU A 132 12.45 18.79 8.04
N LYS A 133 12.66 19.24 6.81
CA LYS A 133 13.98 19.61 6.31
C LYS A 133 14.37 21.02 6.76
N SER A 134 13.40 21.92 6.79
CA SER A 134 13.55 23.33 7.17
C SER A 134 12.25 23.84 7.81
N SER A 135 12.21 25.12 8.17
CA SER A 135 11.01 25.83 8.62
C SER A 135 10.19 26.45 7.48
N ASP A 136 10.62 26.33 6.22
CA ASP A 136 9.87 26.80 5.05
C ASP A 136 8.77 25.79 4.70
N PRO A 137 7.48 26.18 4.67
CA PRO A 137 6.39 25.28 4.29
C PRO A 137 6.44 24.80 2.83
N ASN A 138 7.23 25.45 1.96
CA ASN A 138 7.39 25.04 0.56
C ASN A 138 8.47 23.96 0.38
N ASP A 139 9.34 23.77 1.38
CA ASP A 139 10.36 22.73 1.32
C ASP A 139 9.74 21.35 1.55
N HIS A 140 10.10 20.40 0.68
CA HIS A 140 9.68 19.01 0.86
C HIS A 140 10.24 18.44 2.18
N PRO A 141 9.43 17.66 2.93
CA PRO A 141 9.92 16.97 4.11
C PRO A 141 10.92 15.88 3.72
N ILE A 142 11.73 15.46 4.70
CA ILE A 142 12.53 14.25 4.59
C ILE A 142 11.59 13.09 4.91
N ILE A 143 11.45 12.13 3.99
CA ILE A 143 10.65 10.92 4.17
C ILE A 143 11.61 9.74 4.09
N GLU A 144 11.68 8.97 5.17
CA GLU A 144 12.54 7.80 5.29
C GLU A 144 11.68 6.60 5.69
N PRO A 145 11.15 5.83 4.71
CA PRO A 145 10.27 4.70 4.99
C PRO A 145 10.96 3.49 5.62
N ASN A 146 12.30 3.41 5.55
CA ASN A 146 13.08 2.24 5.99
C ASN A 146 12.62 0.90 5.36
N TYR A 147 12.19 0.92 4.10
CA TYR A 147 11.73 -0.29 3.41
C TYR A 147 12.76 -1.42 3.49
N LEU A 148 12.29 -2.65 3.74
CA LEU A 148 13.11 -3.86 3.79
C LEU A 148 14.22 -3.81 4.86
N SER A 149 14.02 -3.06 5.94
CA SER A 149 14.98 -2.92 7.04
C SER A 149 14.99 -4.12 8.00
N THR A 150 14.01 -5.03 7.90
CA THR A 150 13.91 -6.23 8.74
C THR A 150 14.06 -7.51 7.90
N GLU A 151 14.58 -8.56 8.53
CA GLU A 151 14.69 -9.88 7.89
C GLU A 151 13.33 -10.49 7.54
N ARG A 152 12.30 -10.17 8.35
CA ARG A 152 10.94 -10.65 8.12
C ARG A 152 10.38 -10.14 6.80
N ASP A 153 10.51 -8.84 6.53
CA ASP A 153 9.98 -8.22 5.32
C ASP A 153 10.67 -8.78 4.08
N ILE A 154 12.00 -8.95 4.15
CA ILE A 154 12.78 -9.55 3.06
C ILE A 154 12.32 -11.00 2.79
N TRP A 155 12.07 -11.78 3.83
CA TRP A 155 11.57 -13.14 3.69
C TRP A 155 10.14 -13.19 3.10
N GLU A 156 9.23 -12.32 3.53
CA GLU A 156 7.84 -12.26 3.02
C GLU A 156 7.82 -11.88 1.54
N PHE A 157 8.66 -10.93 1.12
CA PHE A 157 8.80 -10.60 -0.30
C PHE A 157 9.36 -11.75 -1.14
N ARG A 158 10.27 -12.56 -0.60
CA ARG A 158 10.70 -13.80 -1.27
C ARG A 158 9.52 -14.74 -1.47
N GLN A 159 8.62 -14.87 -0.49
CA GLN A 159 7.40 -15.67 -0.64
C GLN A 159 6.47 -15.07 -1.71
N CYS A 160 6.32 -13.74 -1.77
CA CYS A 160 5.54 -13.07 -2.82
C CYS A 160 5.98 -13.51 -4.22
N VAL A 161 7.28 -13.50 -4.51
CA VAL A 161 7.82 -13.92 -5.81
C VAL A 161 7.61 -15.43 -6.05
N LYS A 162 7.92 -16.28 -5.06
CA LYS A 162 7.81 -17.74 -5.18
C LYS A 162 6.36 -18.20 -5.39
N LEU A 163 5.44 -17.68 -4.58
CA LEU A 163 4.01 -18.01 -4.64
C LEU A 163 3.38 -17.46 -5.92
N THR A 164 3.78 -16.28 -6.40
CA THR A 164 3.34 -15.79 -7.71
C THR A 164 3.75 -16.73 -8.83
N ARG A 165 5.01 -17.17 -8.85
CA ARG A 165 5.51 -18.13 -9.84
C ARG A 165 4.75 -19.44 -9.79
N GLU A 166 4.43 -19.92 -8.60
CA GLU A 166 3.58 -21.12 -8.41
C GLU A 166 2.17 -20.93 -8.98
N ILE A 167 1.54 -19.78 -8.73
CA ILE A 167 0.20 -19.45 -9.26
C ILE A 167 0.24 -19.35 -10.79
N PHE A 168 1.19 -18.63 -11.36
CA PHE A 168 1.33 -18.52 -12.81
C PHE A 168 1.75 -19.85 -13.45
N ALA A 169 2.40 -20.76 -12.73
CA ALA A 169 2.73 -22.11 -13.19
C ALA A 169 1.51 -23.04 -13.33
N GLN A 170 0.37 -22.72 -12.72
CA GLN A 170 -0.84 -23.55 -12.76
C GLN A 170 -1.38 -23.78 -14.19
N LYS A 171 -2.10 -24.90 -14.36
CA LYS A 171 -2.70 -25.32 -15.64
C LYS A 171 -3.64 -24.27 -16.25
N ALA A 172 -4.33 -23.49 -15.42
CA ALA A 172 -5.23 -22.42 -15.86
C ALA A 172 -4.51 -21.35 -16.73
N PHE A 173 -3.22 -21.10 -16.47
CA PHE A 173 -2.40 -20.16 -17.22
C PHE A 173 -1.68 -20.76 -18.42
N GLU A 174 -1.66 -22.09 -18.58
CA GLU A 174 -0.84 -22.79 -19.60
C GLU A 174 -1.05 -22.23 -21.02
N LYS A 175 -2.30 -21.97 -21.42
CA LYS A 175 -2.62 -21.44 -22.76
C LYS A 175 -2.25 -19.97 -22.98
N PHE A 176 -1.91 -19.24 -21.91
CA PHE A 176 -1.60 -17.80 -21.93
C PHE A 176 -0.15 -17.51 -21.56
N ARG A 177 0.50 -18.39 -20.78
CA ARG A 177 1.82 -18.19 -20.19
C ARG A 177 2.92 -18.29 -21.23
N GLY A 178 3.50 -17.15 -21.59
CA GLY A 178 4.78 -17.05 -22.30
C GLY A 178 5.96 -17.10 -21.31
N PRO A 179 7.17 -16.65 -21.69
CA PRO A 179 8.29 -16.51 -20.76
C PRO A 179 8.04 -15.47 -19.66
N GLU A 180 8.67 -15.65 -18.50
CA GLU A 180 8.69 -14.64 -17.43
C GLU A 180 9.53 -13.44 -17.90
N ILE A 181 8.98 -12.23 -17.74
CA ILE A 181 9.64 -10.97 -18.12
C ILE A 181 10.42 -10.43 -16.91
N GLN A 182 9.75 -10.36 -15.76
CA GLN A 182 10.28 -9.82 -14.52
C GLN A 182 9.80 -10.68 -13.36
N PRO A 183 10.65 -11.17 -12.44
CA PRO A 183 12.09 -10.93 -12.32
C PRO A 183 12.94 -11.49 -13.47
N GLY A 184 12.43 -12.51 -14.16
CA GLY A 184 13.12 -13.22 -15.23
C GLY A 184 13.70 -14.56 -14.74
N ASN A 185 13.83 -15.51 -15.67
CA ASN A 185 14.21 -16.89 -15.40
C ASN A 185 15.60 -17.08 -14.77
N HIS A 186 16.48 -16.07 -14.81
CA HIS A 186 17.81 -16.10 -14.22
C HIS A 186 17.80 -15.77 -12.71
N VAL A 187 16.72 -15.16 -12.21
CA VAL A 187 16.55 -14.84 -10.79
C VAL A 187 15.96 -16.05 -10.08
N GLN A 188 16.79 -16.90 -9.49
CA GLN A 188 16.35 -18.18 -8.91
C GLN A 188 16.67 -18.31 -7.43
N SER A 189 17.88 -17.95 -7.02
CA SER A 189 18.26 -18.07 -5.61
C SER A 189 17.59 -16.99 -4.77
N ASP A 190 17.48 -17.23 -3.46
CA ASP A 190 16.98 -16.24 -2.51
C ASP A 190 17.76 -14.92 -2.60
N LYS A 191 19.09 -15.00 -2.81
CA LYS A 191 19.95 -13.83 -2.99
C LYS A 191 19.61 -13.04 -4.26
N ASP A 192 19.31 -13.73 -5.36
CA ASP A 192 18.93 -13.07 -6.61
C ASP A 192 17.57 -12.37 -6.45
N ILE A 193 16.62 -13.06 -5.79
CA ILE A 193 15.29 -12.51 -5.50
C ILE A 193 15.41 -11.28 -4.60
N ASP A 194 16.24 -11.35 -3.55
CA ASP A 194 16.51 -10.23 -2.65
C ASP A 194 17.10 -9.01 -3.36
N ALA A 195 18.02 -9.23 -4.32
CA ALA A 195 18.60 -8.18 -5.14
C ALA A 195 17.55 -7.57 -6.09
N PHE A 196 16.71 -8.42 -6.70
CA PHE A 196 15.60 -7.98 -7.53
C PHE A 196 14.60 -7.09 -6.76
N ILE A 197 14.16 -7.55 -5.58
CA ILE A 197 13.23 -6.81 -4.73
C ILE A 197 13.82 -5.44 -4.38
N ARG A 198 15.08 -5.36 -3.93
CA ARG A 198 15.73 -4.09 -3.60
C ARG A 198 15.83 -3.11 -4.76
N GLN A 199 15.97 -3.63 -5.98
CA GLN A 199 16.06 -2.79 -7.17
C GLN A 199 14.68 -2.31 -7.67
N LYS A 200 13.62 -3.07 -7.41
CA LYS A 200 12.33 -2.93 -8.13
C LYS A 200 11.12 -2.69 -7.24
N ALA A 201 11.24 -2.89 -5.93
CA ALA A 201 10.16 -2.63 -5.01
C ALA A 201 9.87 -1.13 -4.94
N ASP A 202 8.60 -0.76 -4.92
CA ASP A 202 8.16 0.61 -4.76
C ASP A 202 6.88 0.68 -3.91
N SER A 203 6.59 1.86 -3.40
CA SER A 203 5.38 2.16 -2.65
C SER A 203 4.14 1.85 -3.49
N ALA A 204 3.17 1.18 -2.87
CA ALA A 204 1.80 1.05 -3.38
C ALA A 204 0.96 2.31 -3.07
N TYR A 205 1.61 3.40 -2.66
CA TYR A 205 1.00 4.69 -2.29
C TYR A 205 0.02 4.59 -1.12
N HIS A 206 0.40 3.85 -0.08
CA HIS A 206 -0.38 3.69 1.15
C HIS A 206 0.34 4.21 2.42
N PRO A 207 1.03 5.38 2.41
CA PRO A 207 1.67 5.91 3.60
C PRO A 207 0.64 6.25 4.69
N SER A 208 0.92 5.85 5.92
CA SER A 208 0.00 5.96 7.05
C SER A 208 0.75 6.03 8.38
N CYS A 209 -0.01 6.10 9.48
CA CYS A 209 0.47 5.91 10.85
C CYS A 209 1.33 7.01 11.50
N THR A 210 1.63 8.10 10.78
CA THR A 210 2.56 9.16 11.23
C THR A 210 2.04 10.08 12.34
N CYS A 211 0.76 10.01 12.64
CA CYS A 211 0.12 10.66 13.78
C CYS A 211 -0.65 9.62 14.61
N LYS A 212 0.00 8.47 14.86
CA LYS A 212 -0.55 7.29 15.54
C LYS A 212 -1.54 7.64 16.66
N MET A 213 -2.74 7.07 16.56
CA MET A 213 -3.73 7.04 17.63
C MET A 213 -3.28 6.10 18.74
N GLY A 214 -3.47 6.50 20.00
CA GLY A 214 -3.16 5.66 21.15
C GLY A 214 -3.81 6.16 22.44
N GLN A 215 -3.54 5.46 23.54
CA GLN A 215 -3.93 5.94 24.86
C GLN A 215 -3.10 7.20 25.20
N THR A 216 -3.63 8.09 26.03
CA THR A 216 -2.91 9.30 26.48
C THR A 216 -1.65 8.98 27.30
N SER A 217 -1.54 7.76 27.82
CA SER A 217 -0.35 7.23 28.49
C SER A 217 0.72 6.67 27.54
N ASP A 218 0.40 6.44 26.26
CA ASP A 218 1.36 6.02 25.25
C ASP A 218 2.21 7.22 24.81
N SER A 219 3.49 7.21 25.17
CA SER A 219 4.43 8.29 24.86
C SER A 219 4.70 8.48 23.35
N THR A 220 4.29 7.52 22.53
CA THR A 220 4.40 7.56 21.06
C THR A 220 3.11 7.96 20.37
N ALA A 221 1.99 8.07 21.10
CA ALA A 221 0.71 8.49 20.54
C ALA A 221 0.71 10.00 20.24
N VAL A 222 0.02 10.37 19.16
CA VAL A 222 -0.16 11.76 18.73
C VAL A 222 -1.60 12.20 18.94
N VAL A 223 -2.56 11.30 18.68
CA VAL A 223 -3.98 11.54 18.95
C VAL A 223 -4.55 10.52 19.92
N ASP A 224 -5.56 10.94 20.68
CA ASP A 224 -6.34 10.06 21.54
C ASP A 224 -7.39 9.26 20.74
N PRO A 225 -8.12 8.30 21.37
CA PRO A 225 -9.18 7.54 20.68
C PRO A 225 -10.34 8.38 20.16
N GLN A 226 -10.42 9.66 20.55
CA GLN A 226 -11.37 10.63 20.05
C GLN A 226 -10.74 11.53 18.98
N THR A 227 -9.64 11.12 18.36
CA THR A 227 -8.94 11.85 17.30
C THR A 227 -8.37 13.21 17.70
N LYS A 228 -8.38 13.55 19.00
CA LYS A 228 -7.86 14.82 19.51
C LYS A 228 -6.35 14.75 19.65
N VAL A 229 -5.66 15.80 19.23
CA VAL A 229 -4.21 15.91 19.43
C VAL A 229 -3.91 15.98 20.93
N ILE A 230 -3.07 15.08 21.41
CA ILE A 230 -2.77 14.97 22.84
C ILE A 230 -2.03 16.23 23.30
N GLY A 231 -2.50 16.84 24.39
CA GLY A 231 -1.89 18.07 24.93
C GLY A 231 -2.19 19.35 24.14
N VAL A 232 -3.11 19.32 23.17
CA VAL A 232 -3.55 20.51 22.44
C VAL A 232 -5.08 20.55 22.39
N GLU A 233 -5.67 21.66 22.82
CA GLU A 233 -7.13 21.83 22.80
C GLU A 233 -7.65 22.17 21.40
N ASN A 234 -8.89 21.76 21.12
CA ASN A 234 -9.62 22.10 19.88
C ASN A 234 -8.92 21.71 18.57
N LEU A 235 -8.00 20.74 18.60
CA LEU A 235 -7.30 20.23 17.42
C LEU A 235 -7.48 18.71 17.29
N ARG A 236 -7.73 18.25 16.06
CA ARG A 236 -7.90 16.83 15.70
C ARG A 236 -7.15 16.49 14.42
N VAL A 237 -6.81 15.22 14.25
CA VAL A 237 -6.29 14.67 12.98
C VAL A 237 -7.24 13.57 12.52
N VAL A 238 -7.64 13.60 11.25
CA VAL A 238 -8.63 12.69 10.67
C VAL A 238 -8.20 12.30 9.26
N ASP A 239 -7.29 11.34 9.18
CA ASP A 239 -6.77 10.76 7.94
C ASP A 239 -6.07 9.41 8.25
N ALA A 240 -5.38 8.83 7.26
CA ALA A 240 -4.63 7.58 7.44
C ALA A 240 -3.47 7.68 8.43
N SER A 241 -2.97 8.88 8.75
CA SER A 241 -1.86 9.06 9.68
C SER A 241 -2.21 8.63 11.11
N ILE A 242 -3.49 8.60 11.49
CA ILE A 242 -3.89 8.21 12.85
C ILE A 242 -3.99 6.70 13.04
N MET A 243 -3.90 5.91 11.97
CA MET A 243 -3.90 4.45 12.10
C MET A 243 -2.71 4.04 13.02
N PRO A 244 -2.90 3.23 14.06
CA PRO A 244 -1.78 2.82 14.91
C PRO A 244 -0.83 1.83 14.20
N SER A 245 -1.37 1.10 13.22
CA SER A 245 -0.64 0.23 12.32
C SER A 245 -1.42 0.12 11.02
N VAL A 246 -0.72 -0.03 9.90
CA VAL A 246 -1.32 -0.13 8.57
C VAL A 246 -2.25 -1.35 8.50
N VAL A 247 -3.43 -1.18 7.91
CA VAL A 247 -4.42 -2.25 7.81
C VAL A 247 -4.18 -3.09 6.55
N THR A 248 -4.56 -4.36 6.57
CA THR A 248 -4.48 -5.22 5.39
C THR A 248 -5.41 -4.74 4.28
N GLY A 249 -4.84 -4.31 3.15
CA GLY A 249 -5.54 -3.85 1.95
C GLY A 249 -5.40 -2.35 1.68
N ASN A 250 -5.99 -1.88 0.58
CA ASN A 250 -5.86 -0.49 0.14
C ASN A 250 -6.51 0.51 1.11
N LEU A 251 -5.86 1.65 1.34
CA LEU A 251 -6.22 2.54 2.46
C LEU A 251 -7.37 3.52 2.21
N ASN A 252 -7.96 3.55 1.02
CA ASN A 252 -9.07 4.45 0.72
C ASN A 252 -10.29 4.19 1.63
N ALA A 253 -10.81 2.95 1.61
CA ALA A 253 -11.96 2.56 2.41
C ALA A 253 -11.77 2.74 3.94
N PRO A 254 -10.66 2.29 4.56
CA PRO A 254 -10.45 2.51 5.99
C PRO A 254 -10.26 4.00 6.34
N THR A 255 -9.72 4.82 5.44
CA THR A 255 -9.61 6.28 5.66
C THR A 255 -10.98 6.95 5.64
N ILE A 256 -11.86 6.59 4.69
CA ILE A 256 -13.25 7.07 4.66
C ILE A 256 -13.98 6.65 5.95
N MET A 257 -13.82 5.39 6.38
CA MET A 257 -14.41 4.91 7.64
C MET A 257 -13.93 5.71 8.84
N ILE A 258 -12.63 6.00 8.94
CA ILE A 258 -12.07 6.86 9.99
C ILE A 258 -12.72 8.24 9.95
N ALA A 259 -12.89 8.83 8.76
CA ALA A 259 -13.48 10.15 8.59
C ALA A 259 -14.96 10.19 9.03
N GLU A 260 -15.77 9.22 8.60
CA GLU A 260 -17.18 9.10 9.00
C GLU A 260 -17.31 8.94 10.51
N LYS A 261 -16.51 8.05 11.11
CA LYS A 261 -16.52 7.85 12.56
C LYS A 261 -16.08 9.11 13.32
N ALA A 262 -15.08 9.82 12.82
CA ALA A 262 -14.63 11.08 13.43
C ALA A 262 -15.69 12.18 13.30
N ALA A 263 -16.44 12.23 12.19
CA ALA A 263 -17.54 13.18 12.02
C ALA A 263 -18.64 12.98 13.07
N ASP A 264 -19.00 11.73 13.38
CA ASP A 264 -19.94 11.41 14.46
C ASP A 264 -19.41 11.84 15.83
N ILE A 265 -18.14 11.56 16.13
CA ILE A 265 -17.48 12.00 17.38
C ILE A 265 -17.53 13.53 17.51
N ILE A 266 -17.29 14.27 16.42
CA ILE A 266 -17.32 15.74 16.40
C ILE A 266 -18.75 16.27 16.62
N LYS A 267 -19.75 15.62 16.03
CA LYS A 267 -21.17 15.96 16.20
C LYS A 267 -21.75 15.52 17.54
N GLY A 268 -21.01 14.74 18.34
CA GLY A 268 -21.51 14.15 19.58
C GLY A 268 -22.55 13.05 19.35
N LEU A 269 -22.55 12.43 18.17
CA LEU A 269 -23.41 11.32 17.84
C LEU A 269 -22.87 10.02 18.44
N PRO A 270 -23.74 9.09 18.87
CA PRO A 270 -23.30 7.79 19.35
C PRO A 270 -22.63 6.99 18.22
N SER A 271 -21.56 6.27 18.54
CA SER A 271 -20.92 5.40 17.55
C SER A 271 -21.89 4.32 17.06
N LEU A 272 -21.93 4.11 15.74
CA LEU A 272 -22.61 2.96 15.15
C LEU A 272 -21.95 1.68 15.65
N GLN A 273 -22.62 0.97 16.57
CA GLN A 273 -22.15 -0.30 17.09
C GLN A 273 -22.98 -1.43 16.49
N GLU A 274 -22.37 -2.19 15.58
CA GLU A 274 -22.92 -3.46 15.15
C GLU A 274 -22.03 -4.60 15.68
N LYS A 275 -22.46 -5.21 16.78
CA LYS A 275 -21.66 -6.19 17.54
C LYS A 275 -21.48 -7.53 16.82
N ASN A 276 -22.30 -7.82 15.82
CA ASN A 276 -22.41 -9.13 15.18
C ASN A 276 -22.21 -9.07 13.67
N ILE A 277 -21.28 -8.23 13.18
CA ILE A 277 -20.93 -8.25 11.75
C ILE A 277 -20.29 -9.61 11.43
N PRO A 278 -20.85 -10.41 10.52
CA PRO A 278 -20.26 -11.68 10.14
C PRO A 278 -18.93 -11.42 9.43
N VAL A 279 -17.83 -11.87 10.03
CA VAL A 279 -16.52 -11.89 9.38
C VAL A 279 -16.13 -13.33 9.11
N TYR A 280 -15.56 -13.58 7.93
CA TYR A 280 -15.06 -14.91 7.60
C TYR A 280 -13.95 -15.31 8.58
N LYS A 281 -14.08 -16.49 9.18
CA LYS A 281 -13.05 -17.11 10.02
C LYS A 281 -12.67 -18.44 9.39
N PRO A 282 -11.40 -18.64 9.00
CA PRO A 282 -10.98 -19.91 8.43
C PRO A 282 -11.08 -21.01 9.49
N LYS A 283 -11.43 -22.24 9.08
CA LYS A 283 -11.49 -23.40 9.98
C LYS A 283 -10.11 -23.81 10.51
N THR A 284 -9.07 -23.52 9.73
CA THR A 284 -7.66 -23.82 10.04
C THR A 284 -6.77 -22.73 9.47
N LEU A 285 -5.60 -22.51 10.07
CA LEU A 285 -4.57 -21.59 9.58
C LEU A 285 -3.49 -22.30 8.75
N GLU A 286 -3.65 -23.59 8.50
CA GLU A 286 -2.77 -24.36 7.62
C GLU A 286 -2.90 -23.91 6.16
N THR A 287 -1.82 -24.06 5.39
CA THR A 287 -1.88 -23.88 3.93
C THR A 287 -2.70 -24.99 3.30
N GLN A 288 -3.78 -24.63 2.60
CA GLN A 288 -4.50 -25.54 1.72
C GLN A 288 -3.84 -25.44 0.35
N ARG A 289 -2.93 -26.37 0.04
CA ARG A 289 -2.33 -26.52 -1.29
C ARG A 289 -3.07 -27.61 -2.05
#